data_AF-A0A858AS08-F1
#
_entry.id   AF-A0A858AS08-F1
#
_cell.length_a   1.000
_cell.length_b   1.000
_cell.length_c   1.000
_cell.angle_alpha   90.00
_cell.angle_beta   90.00
_cell.angle_gamma   90.00
#
_symmetry.space_group_name_H-M   'P 1'
#
loop_
_entity.id
_entity.type
_entity.pdbx_description
1 polymer ?
#
loop_
_entity_poly.entity_id
_entity_poly.type
_entity_poly.pdbx_seq_one_letter_code
_entity_poly.pdbx_strand_id
1 'polypeptide(L)'
;MIIIVEGKTDIEKLKSVYGNNINVISTNGMGINLAILNQLKELSKNNKIVIFTDPDGPGLKIREKISDFLDNKCFHAFIDKKNIKGNKIGVAEANKEDIKKALDNLIEFNNENQTITWDEYIENEFFLKENRIKICKKYGWPQEISSKKLFKWMNLYGVKN
;
A
#
# COMPACT_ATOMS: atom_id res chain seq x y z
N MET A 1 -6.68 13.99 -3.48
CA MET A 1 -5.87 12.97 -2.77
C MET A 1 -4.43 13.46 -2.66
N ILE A 2 -3.67 12.91 -1.72
CA ILE A 2 -2.24 13.18 -1.52
C ILE A 2 -1.52 11.84 -1.60
N ILE A 3 -0.57 11.73 -2.52
CA ILE A 3 0.19 10.49 -2.77
C ILE A 3 1.51 10.57 -2.01
N ILE A 4 1.81 9.55 -1.21
CA ILE A 4 3.05 9.44 -0.44
C ILE A 4 3.99 8.46 -1.12
N VAL A 5 5.19 8.91 -1.42
CA VAL A 5 6.24 8.15 -2.10
C VAL A 5 7.55 8.20 -1.32
N GLU A 6 8.56 7.41 -1.71
CA GLU A 6 9.83 7.35 -0.97
C GLU A 6 10.77 8.48 -1.37
N GLY A 7 10.91 8.72 -2.67
CA GLY A 7 11.96 9.56 -3.23
C GLY A 7 11.49 10.58 -4.25
N LYS A 8 12.43 11.41 -4.69
CA LYS A 8 12.19 12.45 -5.71
C LYS A 8 11.92 11.86 -7.09
N THR A 9 12.57 10.75 -7.43
CA THR A 9 12.37 10.04 -8.70
C THR A 9 10.92 9.57 -8.87
N ASP A 10 10.28 9.16 -7.77
CA ASP A 10 8.86 8.77 -7.78
C ASP A 10 7.96 9.96 -8.06
N ILE A 11 8.26 11.13 -7.47
CA ILE A 11 7.55 12.39 -7.75
C ILE A 11 7.65 12.74 -9.23
N GLU A 12 8.87 12.73 -9.78
CA GLU A 12 9.12 13.02 -11.19
C GLU A 12 8.36 12.05 -12.09
N LYS A 13 8.34 10.77 -11.73
CA LYS A 13 7.62 9.75 -12.48
C LYS A 13 6.12 10.00 -12.46
N LEU A 14 5.52 10.24 -11.28
CA LEU A 14 4.10 10.53 -11.17
C LEU A 14 3.71 11.80 -11.93
N LYS A 15 4.54 12.85 -11.86
CA LYS A 15 4.33 14.09 -12.63
C LYS A 15 4.45 13.86 -14.13
N SER A 16 5.31 12.95 -14.59
CA SER A 16 5.38 12.59 -16.01
C SER A 16 4.09 11.91 -16.52
N VAL A 17 3.37 11.22 -15.62
CA VAL A 17 2.12 10.50 -15.95
C VAL A 17 0.88 11.40 -15.86
N TYR A 18 0.80 12.27 -14.85
CA TYR A 18 -0.41 13.04 -14.51
C TYR A 18 -0.23 14.57 -14.62
N GLY A 19 0.95 15.06 -14.97
CA GLY A 19 1.28 16.48 -15.00
C GLY A 19 1.63 17.05 -13.61
N ASN A 20 1.79 18.37 -13.54
CA ASN A 20 2.26 19.06 -12.32
C ASN A 20 1.17 19.29 -11.26
N ASN A 21 -0.10 19.08 -11.59
CA ASN A 21 -1.25 19.38 -10.72
C ASN A 21 -1.60 18.22 -9.76
N ILE A 22 -0.61 17.42 -9.38
CA ILE A 22 -0.77 16.32 -8.41
C ILE A 22 -0.13 16.68 -7.08
N ASN A 23 -0.78 16.29 -5.99
CA ASN A 23 -0.24 16.45 -4.64
C ASN A 23 0.55 15.20 -4.26
N VAL A 24 1.87 15.32 -4.25
CA VAL A 24 2.78 14.23 -3.90
C VAL A 24 3.72 14.69 -2.79
N ILE A 25 3.90 13.87 -1.76
CA ILE A 25 4.83 14.09 -0.65
C ILE A 25 5.83 12.92 -0.65
N SER A 26 7.13 13.21 -0.67
CA SER A 26 8.16 12.18 -0.48
C SER A 26 8.61 12.09 0.97
N THR A 27 8.94 10.89 1.44
CA THR A 27 9.50 10.67 2.78
C THR A 27 11.02 10.90 2.85
N ASN A 28 11.66 11.30 1.74
CA ASN A 28 13.11 11.43 1.59
C ASN A 28 13.86 10.14 1.96
N GLY A 29 13.40 8.99 1.44
CA GLY A 29 13.86 7.65 1.80
C GLY A 29 13.29 7.19 3.16
N MET A 30 14.14 6.65 4.04
CA MET A 30 13.75 6.22 5.40
C MET A 30 13.50 7.37 6.38
N GLY A 31 13.65 8.63 5.95
CA GLY A 31 13.61 9.85 6.77
C GLY A 31 12.24 10.22 7.36
N ILE A 32 11.31 9.26 7.51
CA ILE A 32 10.00 9.53 8.06
C ILE A 32 10.10 9.81 9.57
N ASN A 33 9.95 11.09 9.91
CA ASN A 33 10.02 11.60 11.28
C ASN A 33 8.62 12.01 11.77
N LEU A 34 8.53 12.36 13.06
CA LEU A 34 7.25 12.77 13.66
C LEU A 34 6.65 14.02 13.02
N ALA A 35 7.48 14.94 12.50
CA ALA A 35 6.97 16.14 11.84
C ALA A 35 6.20 15.80 10.55
N ILE A 36 6.76 14.92 9.71
CA ILE A 36 6.08 14.43 8.50
C ILE A 36 4.81 13.68 8.90
N LEU A 37 4.89 12.79 9.90
CA LEU A 37 3.74 12.01 10.35
C LEU A 37 2.59 12.91 10.86
N ASN A 38 2.90 13.91 11.68
CA ASN A 38 1.92 14.89 12.16
C ASN A 38 1.31 15.68 11.00
N GLN A 39 2.14 16.12 10.04
CA GLN A 39 1.65 16.78 8.83
C GLN A 39 0.68 15.87 8.06
N LEU A 40 1.01 14.59 7.87
CA LEU A 40 0.12 13.63 7.21
C LEU A 40 -1.20 13.43 7.95
N LYS A 41 -1.17 13.40 9.28
CA LYS A 41 -2.37 13.27 10.12
C LYS A 41 -3.27 14.51 10.06
N GLU A 42 -2.70 15.70 9.96
CA GLU A 42 -3.50 16.91 9.73
C GLU A 42 -4.10 16.93 8.32
N LEU A 43 -3.30 16.55 7.32
CA LEU A 43 -3.76 16.49 5.93
C LEU A 43 -4.86 15.43 5.73
N SER A 44 -4.79 14.30 6.43
CA SER A 44 -5.76 13.21 6.29
C SER A 44 -7.17 13.60 6.71
N LYS A 45 -7.34 14.64 7.55
CA LYS A 45 -8.66 15.15 7.96
C LYS A 45 -9.53 15.59 6.79
N ASN A 46 -8.90 16.15 5.75
CA ASN A 46 -9.59 16.71 4.59
C ASN A 46 -9.18 16.04 3.26
N ASN A 47 -8.25 15.08 3.30
CA ASN A 47 -7.69 14.47 2.09
C ASN A 47 -7.56 12.96 2.23
N LYS A 48 -7.84 12.25 1.13
CA LYS A 48 -7.44 10.85 0.98
C LYS A 48 -5.92 10.75 0.91
N ILE A 49 -5.31 10.12 1.90
CA ILE A 49 -3.87 9.78 1.91
C ILE A 49 -3.67 8.45 1.20
N VAL A 50 -2.86 8.44 0.15
CA VAL A 50 -2.54 7.26 -0.66
C VAL A 50 -1.07 6.91 -0.47
N ILE A 51 -0.75 5.76 0.11
CA ILE A 51 0.61 5.29 0.25
C ILE A 51 1.00 4.50 -1.00
N PHE A 52 2.00 4.98 -1.72
CA PHE A 52 2.51 4.38 -2.94
C PHE A 52 4.04 4.26 -2.88
N THR A 53 4.49 3.27 -2.11
CA THR A 53 5.91 2.94 -1.90
C THR A 53 6.31 1.67 -2.64
N ASP A 54 7.62 1.46 -2.78
CA ASP A 54 8.18 0.32 -3.47
C ASP A 54 7.90 -0.99 -2.70
N PRO A 55 7.79 -2.12 -3.40
CA PRO A 55 7.53 -3.42 -2.78
C PRO A 55 8.83 -4.07 -2.25
N ASP A 56 9.66 -3.28 -1.56
CA ASP A 56 10.92 -3.70 -0.96
C ASP A 56 10.94 -3.47 0.56
N GLY A 57 12.04 -3.83 1.23
CA GLY A 57 12.15 -3.72 2.69
C GLY A 57 11.90 -2.29 3.21
N PRO A 58 12.64 -1.27 2.73
CA PRO A 58 12.41 0.14 3.07
C PRO A 58 10.98 0.62 2.79
N GLY A 59 10.45 0.39 1.59
CA GLY A 59 9.11 0.83 1.19
C GLY A 59 8.00 0.20 2.02
N LEU A 60 8.15 -1.06 2.40
CA LEU A 60 7.24 -1.74 3.33
C LEU A 60 7.29 -1.13 4.73
N LYS A 61 8.47 -0.78 5.26
CA LYS A 61 8.60 -0.13 6.57
C LYS A 61 7.96 1.25 6.59
N ILE A 62 8.17 2.04 5.54
CA ILE A 62 7.54 3.36 5.39
C ILE A 62 6.01 3.20 5.36
N ARG A 63 5.52 2.25 4.57
CA ARG A 63 4.09 1.94 4.46
C ARG A 63 3.50 1.59 5.81
N GLU A 64 4.09 0.63 6.52
CA GLU A 64 3.61 0.19 7.83
C GLU A 64 3.61 1.35 8.84
N LYS A 65 4.69 2.12 8.89
CA LYS A 65 4.82 3.25 9.83
C LYS A 65 3.78 4.35 9.58
N ILE A 66 3.48 4.71 8.33
CA ILE A 66 2.42 5.69 8.01
C ILE A 66 1.05 5.10 8.35
N SER A 67 0.80 3.85 7.94
CA SER A 67 -0.52 3.21 8.14
C SER A 67 -0.86 3.15 9.63
N ASP A 68 0.07 2.64 10.44
CA ASP A 68 -0.14 2.51 11.88
C ASP A 68 -0.29 3.91 12.55
N PHE A 69 0.45 4.94 12.09
CA PHE A 69 0.31 6.31 12.62
C PHE A 69 -1.04 6.98 12.29
N LEU A 70 -1.63 6.60 11.15
CA LEU A 70 -2.93 7.08 10.69
C LEU A 70 -4.07 6.14 11.11
N ASP A 71 -3.86 5.27 12.11
CA ASP A 71 -4.86 4.32 12.61
C ASP A 71 -5.43 3.42 11.49
N ASN A 72 -4.59 3.07 10.51
CA ASN A 72 -4.90 2.37 9.25
C ASN A 72 -5.97 3.05 8.39
N LYS A 73 -6.38 4.29 8.67
CA LYS A 73 -7.35 5.09 7.89
C LYS A 73 -6.67 5.76 6.68
N CYS A 74 -6.12 4.93 5.79
CA CYS A 74 -5.45 5.37 4.58
C CYS A 74 -5.68 4.41 3.40
N PHE A 75 -5.35 4.89 2.21
CA PHE A 75 -5.41 4.12 0.97
C PHE A 75 -4.03 3.59 0.59
N HIS A 76 -4.02 2.45 -0.08
CA HIS A 76 -2.81 1.80 -0.55
C HIS A 76 -2.86 1.56 -2.05
N ALA A 77 -1.79 1.97 -2.73
CA ALA A 77 -1.51 1.59 -4.10
C ALA A 77 -0.34 0.60 -4.13
N PHE A 78 -0.40 -0.36 -5.06
CA PHE A 78 0.63 -1.37 -5.32
C PHE A 78 0.83 -1.53 -6.82
N ILE A 79 2.10 -1.63 -7.25
CA ILE A 79 2.43 -2.06 -8.60
C ILE A 79 2.46 -3.58 -8.65
N ASP A 80 1.80 -4.16 -9.66
CA ASP A 80 1.86 -5.60 -9.91
C ASP A 80 3.24 -5.98 -10.45
N LYS A 81 3.96 -6.84 -9.72
CA LYS A 81 5.29 -7.33 -10.11
C LYS A 81 5.29 -7.98 -11.50
N LYS A 82 4.16 -8.51 -11.99
CA LYS A 82 4.06 -9.21 -13.28
C LYS A 82 4.25 -8.31 -14.50
N ASN A 83 4.09 -7.00 -14.34
CA ASN A 83 4.08 -6.06 -15.47
C ASN A 83 5.41 -5.30 -15.65
N ILE A 84 6.39 -5.52 -14.78
CA ILE A 84 7.67 -4.82 -14.85
C ILE A 84 8.69 -5.64 -15.64
N LYS A 85 9.22 -5.06 -16.73
CA LYS A 85 10.36 -5.61 -17.47
C LYS A 85 11.66 -5.21 -16.76
N GLY A 86 12.33 -6.18 -16.13
CA GLY A 86 13.64 -5.99 -15.51
C GLY A 86 13.69 -6.42 -14.04
N ASN A 87 14.87 -6.29 -13.42
CA ASN A 87 15.11 -6.73 -12.05
C ASN A 87 14.72 -5.69 -10.97
N LYS A 88 14.42 -4.45 -11.36
CA LYS A 88 14.03 -3.38 -10.43
C LYS A 88 12.52 -3.18 -10.46
N ILE A 89 11.90 -3.16 -9.28
CA ILE A 89 10.46 -3.02 -9.08
C ILE A 89 10.27 -1.82 -8.15
N GLY A 90 9.68 -0.75 -8.67
CA GLY A 90 9.46 0.49 -7.94
C GLY A 90 8.59 1.48 -8.71
N VAL A 91 8.17 2.55 -8.04
CA VAL A 91 7.31 3.58 -8.62
C VAL A 91 8.01 4.26 -9.79
N ALA A 92 9.28 4.61 -9.65
CA ALA A 92 10.08 5.23 -10.71
C ALA A 92 10.21 4.35 -11.98
N GLU A 93 10.35 3.04 -11.79
CA GLU A 93 10.54 2.05 -12.86
C GLU A 93 9.25 1.58 -13.53
N ALA A 94 8.10 1.71 -12.88
CA ALA A 94 6.81 1.27 -13.42
C ALA A 94 6.45 2.00 -14.73
N ASN A 95 5.77 1.33 -15.65
CA ASN A 95 5.24 2.01 -16.84
C ASN A 95 4.01 2.87 -16.47
N LYS A 96 3.58 3.69 -17.43
CA LYS A 96 2.46 4.63 -17.23
C LYS A 96 1.15 3.90 -16.92
N GLU A 97 0.92 2.77 -17.59
CA GLU A 97 -0.28 1.96 -17.46
C GLU A 97 -0.39 1.33 -16.07
N ASP A 98 0.73 0.82 -15.53
CA ASP A 98 0.80 0.21 -14.20
C ASP A 98 0.58 1.23 -13.09
N ILE A 99 1.16 2.43 -13.22
CA ILE A 99 0.92 3.53 -12.28
C ILE A 99 -0.56 3.89 -12.25
N LYS A 100 -1.18 4.03 -13.43
CA LYS A 100 -2.62 4.32 -13.53
C LYS A 100 -3.45 3.23 -12.89
N LYS A 101 -3.19 1.98 -13.25
CA LYS A 101 -3.89 0.83 -12.69
C LYS A 101 -3.74 0.76 -11.17
N ALA A 102 -2.56 1.05 -10.62
CA ALA A 102 -2.33 1.06 -9.18
C ALA A 102 -3.14 2.14 -8.46
N LEU A 103 -3.25 3.34 -9.05
CA LEU A 103 -4.00 4.46 -8.47
C LEU A 103 -5.51 4.40 -8.72
N ASP A 104 -5.96 3.64 -9.73
CA ASP A 104 -7.37 3.36 -9.98
C ASP A 104 -7.92 2.23 -9.09
N ASN A 105 -7.04 1.36 -8.57
CA ASN A 105 -7.39 0.21 -7.72
C ASN A 105 -6.88 0.37 -6.28
N LEU A 106 -7.19 1.51 -5.66
CA LEU A 106 -6.80 1.77 -4.28
C LEU A 106 -7.46 0.80 -3.31
N ILE A 107 -6.66 0.29 -2.38
CA ILE A 107 -7.14 -0.53 -1.27
C ILE A 107 -7.30 0.34 -0.04
N GLU A 108 -8.50 0.33 0.53
CA GLU A 108 -8.81 1.01 1.78
C GLU A 108 -8.76 0.01 2.93
N PHE A 109 -8.10 0.39 4.03
CA PHE A 109 -8.11 -0.35 5.28
C PHE A 109 -8.88 0.44 6.33
N ASN A 110 -9.57 -0.28 7.21
CA ASN A 110 -10.28 0.30 8.34
C ASN A 110 -10.06 -0.56 9.59
N ASN A 111 -9.54 0.05 10.65
CA ASN A 111 -9.30 -0.58 11.95
C ASN A 111 -10.56 -1.06 12.67
N GLU A 112 -11.75 -0.60 12.27
CA GLU A 112 -13.02 -1.00 12.87
C GLU A 112 -13.48 -2.40 12.42
N ASN A 113 -12.87 -2.93 11.37
CA ASN A 113 -13.20 -4.25 10.86
C ASN A 113 -12.46 -5.36 11.62
N GLN A 114 -13.23 -6.29 12.18
CA GLN A 114 -12.76 -7.60 12.68
C GLN A 114 -13.70 -8.67 12.15
N THR A 115 -13.36 -9.23 11.00
CA THR A 115 -14.25 -10.09 10.23
C THR A 115 -13.92 -11.57 10.32
N ILE A 116 -12.69 -11.92 10.71
CA ILE A 116 -12.29 -13.31 10.91
C ILE A 116 -11.44 -13.46 12.18
N THR A 117 -11.74 -14.50 12.94
CA THR A 117 -10.94 -14.94 14.08
C THR A 117 -9.69 -15.69 13.60
N TRP A 118 -8.72 -15.86 14.52
CA TRP A 118 -7.53 -16.65 14.21
C TRP A 118 -7.87 -18.13 13.97
N ASP A 119 -8.85 -18.68 14.69
CA ASP A 119 -9.26 -20.08 14.54
C ASP A 119 -9.89 -20.30 13.16
N GLU A 120 -10.81 -19.43 12.73
CA GLU A 120 -11.37 -19.49 11.36
C GLU A 120 -10.27 -19.37 10.29
N TYR A 121 -9.25 -18.54 10.53
CA TYR A 121 -8.11 -18.39 9.61
C TYR A 121 -7.30 -19.69 9.48
N ILE A 122 -7.17 -20.46 10.56
CA ILE A 122 -6.51 -21.77 10.56
C ILE A 122 -7.41 -22.85 9.95
N GLU A 123 -8.68 -22.92 10.33
CA GLU A 123 -9.66 -23.91 9.84
C GLU A 123 -9.87 -23.82 8.33
N ASN A 124 -9.90 -22.61 7.77
CA ASN A 124 -9.98 -22.39 6.33
C ASN A 124 -8.64 -22.51 5.60
N GLU A 125 -7.57 -22.90 6.31
CA GLU A 125 -6.22 -23.08 5.78
C GLU A 125 -5.68 -21.84 5.05
N PHE A 126 -6.11 -20.63 5.43
CA PHE A 126 -5.68 -19.40 4.79
C PHE A 126 -4.18 -19.13 4.99
N PHE A 127 -3.57 -19.74 6.01
CA PHE A 127 -2.13 -19.70 6.24
C PHE A 127 -1.32 -20.45 5.17
N LEU A 128 -1.89 -21.34 4.37
CA LEU A 128 -1.17 -22.07 3.31
C LEU A 128 -0.74 -21.13 2.17
N LYS A 129 0.49 -21.28 1.68
CA LYS A 129 1.09 -20.35 0.69
C LYS A 129 0.22 -20.18 -0.56
N GLU A 130 -0.33 -21.26 -1.08
CA GLU A 130 -1.18 -21.22 -2.27
C GLU A 130 -2.49 -20.47 -2.03
N ASN A 131 -3.12 -20.67 -0.87
CA ASN A 131 -4.33 -19.96 -0.47
C ASN A 131 -4.05 -18.47 -0.26
N ARG A 132 -2.92 -18.10 0.36
CA ARG A 132 -2.49 -16.69 0.47
C ARG A 132 -2.38 -16.02 -0.89
N ILE A 133 -1.75 -16.68 -1.87
CA ILE A 133 -1.60 -16.14 -3.22
C ILE A 133 -2.96 -15.95 -3.90
N LYS A 134 -3.88 -16.92 -3.77
CA LYS A 134 -5.25 -16.84 -4.31
C LYS A 134 -6.02 -15.66 -3.70
N ILE A 135 -5.98 -15.50 -2.38
CA ILE A 135 -6.64 -14.43 -1.65
C ILE A 135 -6.05 -13.07 -2.07
N CYS A 136 -4.72 -12.94 -2.05
CA CYS A 136 -4.08 -11.69 -2.49
C CYS A 136 -4.44 -11.32 -3.93
N LYS A 137 -4.48 -12.29 -4.84
CA LYS A 137 -4.89 -12.05 -6.23
C LYS A 137 -6.35 -11.59 -6.32
N LYS A 138 -7.25 -12.16 -5.52
CA LYS A 138 -8.67 -11.78 -5.48
C LYS A 138 -8.85 -10.31 -5.05
N TYR A 139 -8.07 -9.86 -4.07
CA TYR A 139 -8.20 -8.50 -3.50
C TYR A 139 -7.18 -7.48 -4.03
N GLY A 140 -6.38 -7.84 -5.05
CA GLY A 140 -5.38 -6.94 -5.62
C GLY A 140 -4.18 -6.64 -4.69
N TRP A 141 -3.93 -7.50 -3.70
CA TRP A 141 -2.82 -7.35 -2.75
C TRP A 141 -1.51 -7.94 -3.29
N PRO A 142 -0.35 -7.53 -2.76
CA PRO A 142 0.92 -8.21 -3.04
C PRO A 142 0.82 -9.70 -2.70
N GLN A 143 1.24 -10.56 -3.63
CA GLN A 143 1.14 -12.02 -3.50
C GLN A 143 2.16 -12.61 -2.52
N GLU A 144 3.20 -11.86 -2.16
CA GLU A 144 4.28 -12.27 -1.26
C GLU A 144 4.15 -11.60 0.12
N ILE A 145 3.00 -11.77 0.76
CA ILE A 145 2.82 -11.35 2.17
C ILE A 145 2.90 -12.55 3.13
N SER A 146 3.35 -12.27 4.35
CA SER A 146 3.40 -13.26 5.42
C SER A 146 1.98 -13.64 5.87
N SER A 147 1.83 -14.81 6.50
CA SER A 147 0.54 -15.27 7.03
C SER A 147 -0.04 -14.28 8.06
N LYS A 148 0.77 -13.79 8.99
CA LYS A 148 0.34 -12.77 9.97
C LYS A 148 -0.14 -11.48 9.30
N LYS A 149 0.54 -11.04 8.24
CA LYS A 149 0.15 -9.83 7.49
C LYS A 149 -1.14 -10.05 6.71
N LEU A 150 -1.33 -11.23 6.11
CA LEU A 150 -2.59 -11.58 5.47
C LEU A 150 -3.75 -11.54 6.47
N PHE A 151 -3.59 -12.17 7.64
CA PHE A 151 -4.61 -12.14 8.69
C PHE A 151 -4.96 -10.70 9.13
N LYS A 152 -3.96 -9.84 9.34
CA LYS A 152 -4.16 -8.41 9.63
C LYS A 152 -4.96 -7.74 8.51
N TRP A 153 -4.56 -7.92 7.25
CA TRP A 153 -5.19 -7.25 6.11
C TRP A 153 -6.60 -7.76 5.82
N MET A 154 -6.88 -9.05 6.00
CA MET A 154 -8.23 -9.60 5.86
C MET A 154 -9.20 -8.93 6.83
N ASN A 155 -8.79 -8.75 8.09
CA ASN A 155 -9.57 -8.03 9.07
C ASN A 155 -9.69 -6.55 8.70
N LEU A 156 -8.58 -5.83 8.49
CA LEU A 156 -8.62 -4.41 8.16
C LEU A 156 -9.46 -4.08 6.91
N TYR A 157 -9.43 -4.94 5.90
CA TYR A 157 -10.22 -4.78 4.68
C TYR A 157 -11.69 -5.16 4.86
N GLY A 158 -12.01 -5.99 5.86
CA GLY A 158 -13.35 -6.47 6.09
C GLY A 158 -13.75 -7.67 5.22
N VAL A 159 -12.82 -8.60 4.98
CA VAL A 159 -13.09 -9.83 4.23
C VAL A 159 -14.09 -10.70 5.00
N LYS A 160 -15.23 -10.99 4.38
CA LYS A 160 -16.22 -11.95 4.91
C LYS A 160 -15.92 -13.37 4.41
N ASN A 161 -16.15 -14.35 5.28
CA ASN A 161 -16.12 -15.78 4.93
C ASN A 161 -17.28 -16.15 3.99
#